data_AF-A0A3A2Z5Z4-F1
#
_entry.id   AF-A0A3A2Z5Z4-F1
#
_cell.length_a   1.000
_cell.length_b   1.000
_cell.length_c   1.000
_cell.angle_alpha   90.00
_cell.angle_beta   90.00
_cell.angle_gamma   90.00
#
_symmetry.space_group_name_H-M   'P 1'
#
loop_
_entity.id
_entity.type
_entity.pdbx_description
1 polymer ?
#
loop_
_entity_poly.entity_id
_entity_poly.type
_entity_poly.pdbx_seq_one_letter_code
_entity_poly.pdbx_strand_id
1 'polypeptide(L)' 'MDRPTLNAIPLLVLGNKSDLPNKLSVDELIDQLDLKSIVRREISCYGISAKEETNLEAVLQWLVARSGK' A
#
# COMPACT_ATOMS: atom_id res chain seq x y z
N MET A 1 20.12 -10.16 0.20
CA MET A 1 19.31 -10.70 1.32
C MET A 1 18.02 -11.21 0.71
N ASP A 2 17.92 -12.52 0.47
CA ASP A 2 16.68 -13.12 -0.04
C ASP A 2 15.85 -13.69 1.12
N ARG A 3 14.60 -13.25 1.23
CA ARG A 3 13.59 -13.79 2.14
C ARG A 3 12.57 -14.57 1.31
N PRO A 4 12.84 -15.85 0.96
CA PRO A 4 12.00 -16.63 0.05
C PRO A 4 10.55 -16.80 0.54
N THR A 5 10.30 -16.67 1.84
CA THR A 5 8.95 -16.70 2.44
C THR A 5 8.07 -15.52 2.05
N LEU A 6 8.65 -14.42 1.54
CA LEU A 6 7.90 -13.24 1.09
C LEU A 6 7.59 -13.26 -0.42
N ASN A 7 8.10 -14.26 -1.15
CA ASN A 7 7.79 -14.40 -2.56
C ASN A 7 6.29 -14.67 -2.75
N ALA A 8 5.70 -13.98 -3.73
CA ALA A 8 4.28 -14.06 -4.10
C ALA A 8 3.26 -13.57 -3.06
N ILE A 9 3.65 -13.17 -1.84
CA ILE A 9 2.71 -12.52 -0.91
C ILE A 9 2.27 -11.19 -1.52
N PRO A 10 0.99 -10.79 -1.56
CA PRO A 10 0.58 -9.46 -2.01
C PRO A 10 1.20 -8.34 -1.17
N LEU A 11 1.52 -7.19 -1.76
CA LEU A 11 2.06 -6.02 -1.06
C LEU A 11 0.98 -4.94 -0.94
N LEU A 12 0.68 -4.53 0.29
CA LEU A 12 -0.15 -3.36 0.56
C LEU A 12 0.74 -2.21 0.99
N VAL A 13 0.69 -1.10 0.25
CA VAL A 13 1.41 0.14 0.55
C VAL A 13 0.41 1.21 0.96
N LEU A 14 0.61 1.78 2.16
CA LEU A 14 -0.27 2.81 2.72
C LEU A 14 0.49 4.13 2.84
N GLY A 15 0.23 5.05 1.91
CA GLY A 15 0.66 6.43 1.96
C GLY A 15 -0.10 7.19 3.04
N ASN A 16 0.29 7.01 4.30
CA ASN A 16 -0.38 7.64 5.43
C ASN A 16 -0.13 9.15 5.51
N LYS A 17 -0.93 9.84 6.34
CA LYS A 17 -0.89 11.29 6.58
C LYS A 17 -1.29 12.12 5.36
N SER A 18 -2.23 11.60 4.56
CA SER A 18 -2.79 12.34 3.42
C SER A 18 -3.66 13.55 3.81
N ASP A 19 -3.78 13.84 5.10
CA ASP A 19 -4.33 15.08 5.65
C ASP A 19 -3.33 16.24 5.67
N LEU A 20 -2.03 15.97 5.55
CA LEU A 20 -1.00 17.01 5.58
C LEU A 20 -0.86 17.73 4.23
N PRO A 21 -0.57 19.04 4.22
CA PRO A 21 -0.47 19.83 2.99
C PRO A 21 0.72 19.44 2.10
N ASN A 22 1.75 18.82 2.67
CA ASN A 22 2.95 18.33 1.98
C ASN A 22 2.90 16.81 1.72
N LYS A 23 1.70 16.23 1.65
CA LYS A 23 1.54 14.81 1.31
C LYS A 23 2.02 14.52 -0.10
N LEU A 24 2.50 13.30 -0.29
CA LEU A 24 2.71 12.74 -1.62
C LEU A 24 1.38 12.17 -2.13
N SER A 25 1.15 12.34 -3.43
CA SER A 25 0.14 11.61 -4.18
C SER A 25 0.50 10.12 -4.27
N VAL A 26 -0.47 9.30 -4.66
CA VAL A 26 -0.25 7.86 -4.86
C VAL A 26 0.78 7.61 -5.96
N ASP A 27 0.75 8.39 -7.04
CA ASP A 27 1.71 8.27 -8.15
C ASP A 27 3.14 8.62 -7.70
N GLU A 28 3.30 9.70 -6.93
CA GLU A 28 4.60 10.07 -6.38
C GLU A 28 5.14 9.02 -5.40
N LEU A 29 4.26 8.38 -4.62
CA LEU A 29 4.65 7.26 -3.76
C LEU A 29 5.10 6.05 -4.57
N ILE A 30 4.39 5.73 -5.65
CA ILE A 30 4.74 4.63 -6.56
C ILE A 30 6.13 4.87 -7.17
N ASP A 31 6.41 6.11 -7.58
CA ASP A 31 7.69 6.46 -8.21
C ASP A 31 8.83 6.54 -7.19
N GLN A 32 8.66 7.18 -6.04
CA GLN A 32 9.71 7.30 -5.02
C GLN A 32 10.08 5.98 -4.35
N LEU A 33 9.12 5.06 -4.22
CA LEU A 33 9.35 3.72 -3.68
C LEU A 33 9.70 2.70 -4.78
N ASP A 34 9.78 3.14 -6.04
CA ASP A 34 10.05 2.31 -7.21
C ASP A 34 9.16 1.06 -7.28
N LEU A 35 7.86 1.21 -6.94
CA LEU A 35 6.93 0.07 -6.89
C LEU A 35 6.73 -0.58 -8.26
N LYS A 36 6.98 0.17 -9.34
CA LYS A 36 6.90 -0.31 -10.73
C LYS A 36 7.96 -1.37 -11.05
N SER A 37 9.09 -1.41 -10.36
CA SER A 37 10.12 -2.44 -10.59
C SER A 37 9.76 -3.80 -9.99
N ILE A 38 8.78 -3.84 -9.10
CA ILE A 38 8.31 -5.06 -8.45
C ILE A 38 7.28 -5.76 -9.35
N VAL A 39 7.74 -6.73 -10.13
CA VAL A 39 6.89 -7.46 -11.11
C VAL A 39 6.38 -8.83 -10.64
N ARG A 40 6.91 -9.36 -9.54
CA ARG A 40 6.66 -10.76 -9.10
C ARG A 40 5.58 -10.91 -8.02
N ARG A 41 4.90 -9.84 -7.65
CA ARG A 41 3.81 -9.86 -6.66
C ARG A 41 2.79 -8.77 -6.98
N GLU A 42 1.55 -9.01 -6.62
CA GLU A 42 0.50 -8.00 -6.67
C GLU A 42 0.82 -6.88 -5.68
N ILE A 43 0.60 -5.63 -6.10
CA ILE A 43 0.81 -4.45 -5.27
C ILE A 43 -0.48 -3.62 -5.30
N SER A 44 -0.90 -3.15 -4.13
CA SER A 44 -1.96 -2.16 -4.01
C SER A 44 -1.46 -1.00 -3.17
N CYS A 45 -1.56 0.21 -3.71
CA CYS A 45 -1.09 1.43 -3.05
C CYS A 45 -2.28 2.36 -2.81
N TYR A 46 -2.45 2.80 -1.56
CA TYR A 46 -3.54 3.69 -1.15
C TYR A 46 -2.99 4.88 -0.36
N GLY A 47 -3.46 6.08 -0.68
CA GLY A 47 -3.29 7.24 0.18
C GLY A 47 -4.35 7.22 1.28
N ILE A 48 -3.93 7.26 2.55
CA ILE A 48 -4.83 7.19 3.71
C ILE A 48 -4.56 8.33 4.70
N SER A 49 -5.52 8.62 5.55
CA SER A 49 -5.26 9.37 6.79
C SER A 49 -5.80 8.55 7.95
N ALA A 50 -4.91 8.07 8.81
CA ALA A 50 -5.32 7.43 10.05
C ALA A 50 -5.93 8.43 11.05
N LYS A 51 -5.64 9.73 10.90
CA LYS A 51 -6.15 10.80 11.78
C LYS A 51 -7.59 11.19 11.43
N GLU A 52 -7.84 11.37 10.14
CA GLU A 52 -9.15 11.76 9.60
C GLU A 52 -9.95 10.54 9.08
N GLU A 53 -9.49 9.33 9.41
CA GLU A 53 -10.08 8.05 8.99
C GLU A 53 -10.33 7.88 7.48
N THR A 54 -9.58 8.63 6.66
CA THR A 54 -9.75 8.65 5.21
C THR A 54 -9.23 7.36 4.58
N ASN A 55 -10.06 6.72 3.74
CA ASN A 55 -9.77 5.50 2.98
C ASN A 55 -9.45 4.24 3.82
N LEU A 56 -9.70 4.26 5.14
CA LEU A 56 -9.46 3.09 5.99
C LEU A 56 -10.37 1.91 5.65
N GLU A 57 -11.62 2.15 5.25
CA GLU A 57 -12.56 1.09 4.85
C GLU A 57 -12.04 0.27 3.66
N ALA A 58 -11.53 0.93 2.62
CA ALA A 58 -10.95 0.26 1.47
C ALA A 58 -9.73 -0.61 1.84
N VAL A 59 -8.92 -0.14 2.79
CA VAL A 59 -7.78 -0.89 3.33
C VAL A 59 -8.23 -2.12 4.12
N LEU A 60 -9.24 -1.98 4.96
CA LEU A 60 -9.80 -3.10 5.72
C LEU A 60 -10.42 -4.15 4.79
N GLN A 61 -11.19 -3.72 3.79
CA GLN A 61 -11.73 -4.62 2.78
C GLN A 61 -10.63 -5.36 2.02
N TRP A 62 -9.54 -4.67 1.67
CA TRP A 62 -8.38 -5.30 1.03
C TRP A 62 -7.75 -6.39 1.90
N LEU A 63 -7.62 -6.13 3.20
CA LEU A 63 -7.07 -7.07 4.19
C LEU A 63 -7.99 -8.27 4.39
N VAL A 64 -9.29 -8.03 4.60
CA VAL A 64 -10.30 -9.09 4.81
C VAL A 64 -10.41 -9.99 3.58
N ALA A 65 -10.38 -9.43 2.37
CA ALA A 65 -10.40 -10.21 1.13
C ALA A 65 -9.20 -11.16 0.99
N ARG A 66 -8.13 -10.95 1.76
CA ARG A 66 -6.86 -11.70 1.69
C ARG A 66 -6.50 -12.44 2.99
N SER A 67 -7.28 -12.29 4.06
CA SER A 67 -7.07 -12.97 5.35
C SER A 67 -7.62 -14.40 5.39
N GLY A 68 -8.45 -14.79 4.41
CA GLY A 68 -9.12 -16.09 4.32
C GLY A 68 -8.53 -17.09 3.32
N LYS A 69 -7.22 -17.01 3.02
CA LYS A 69 -6.50 -18.04 2.24
C LYS A 69 -5.49 -18.78 3.09
#